data_AF-A0A0D0A494-F1
#
_entry.id   AF-A0A0D0A494-F1
#
_cell.length_a   1.000
_cell.length_b   1.000
_cell.length_c   1.000
_cell.angle_alpha   90.00
_cell.angle_beta   90.00
_cell.angle_gamma   90.00
#
_symmetry.space_group_name_H-M   'P 1'
#
loop_
_entity.id
_entity.type
_entity.pdbx_description
1 polymer ?
#
loop_
_entity_poly.entity_id
_entity_poly.type
_entity_poly.pdbx_seq_one_letter_code
_entity_poly.pdbx_strand_id
1 'polypeptide(L)'
;MAAQELARWTRFAAKGGVGRCTATVDCVAREIGDLMFLKDDEITVLMQLPETGYYLGFCEGVVGRFSGTDVNFHGKLKRPIMAKRGS
;
A
#
# COMPACT_ATOMS: atom_id res chain seq x y z
N MET A 1 -7.28 -12.03 -3.52
CA MET A 1 -5.81 -12.22 -3.59
C MET A 1 -5.46 -13.62 -3.12
N ALA A 2 -4.57 -14.34 -3.81
CA ALA A 2 -4.12 -15.67 -3.36
C ALA A 2 -3.16 -15.54 -2.16
N ALA A 3 -3.16 -16.50 -1.24
CA ALA A 3 -2.32 -16.47 -0.03
C ALA A 3 -0.82 -16.27 -0.32
N GLN A 4 -0.33 -16.84 -1.43
CA GLN A 4 1.06 -16.66 -1.88
C GLN A 4 1.37 -15.21 -2.31
N GLU A 5 0.38 -14.51 -2.86
CA GLU A 5 0.53 -13.12 -3.29
C GLU A 5 0.51 -12.18 -2.08
N LEU A 6 -0.37 -12.43 -1.10
CA LEU A 6 -0.38 -11.72 0.17
C LEU A 6 0.97 -11.85 0.89
N ALA A 7 1.52 -13.07 1.00
CA ALA A 7 2.82 -13.30 1.63
C ALA A 7 3.97 -12.56 0.90
N ARG A 8 3.91 -12.45 -0.43
CA ARG A 8 4.88 -11.66 -1.21
C ARG A 8 4.76 -10.18 -0.90
N TRP A 9 3.53 -9.65 -0.81
CA TRP A 9 3.30 -8.24 -0.48
C TRP A 9 3.75 -7.89 0.94
N THR A 10 3.42 -8.71 1.94
CA THR A 10 3.88 -8.50 3.32
C THR A 10 5.40 -8.48 3.42
N ARG A 11 6.10 -9.40 2.73
CA ARG A 11 7.57 -9.41 2.68
C ARG A 11 8.15 -8.19 1.96
N PHE A 12 7.46 -7.68 0.93
CA PHE A 12 7.88 -6.47 0.23
C PHE A 12 7.65 -5.21 1.08
N ALA A 13 6.54 -5.16 1.82
CA ALA A 13 6.24 -4.11 2.78
C ALA A 13 7.31 -4.01 3.88
N ALA A 14 7.74 -5.15 4.43
CA ALA A 14 8.82 -5.22 5.42
C ALA A 14 10.17 -4.66 4.92
N LYS A 15 10.35 -4.51 3.60
CA LYS A 15 11.53 -3.88 2.98
C LYS A 15 11.34 -2.39 2.65
N GLY A 16 10.20 -1.81 3.05
CA GLY A 16 9.83 -0.42 2.79
C GLY A 16 9.11 -0.18 1.46
N GLY A 17 8.70 -1.22 0.75
CA GLY A 17 7.91 -1.12 -0.48
C GLY A 17 8.54 -0.21 -1.55
N VAL A 18 7.70 0.56 -2.24
CA VAL A 18 8.14 1.62 -3.16
C VAL A 18 8.26 2.98 -2.48
N GLY A 19 7.76 3.12 -1.24
CA GLY A 19 7.81 4.34 -0.46
C GLY A 19 6.90 4.25 0.76
N ARG A 20 6.79 5.37 1.48
CA ARG A 20 5.98 5.49 2.70
C ARG A 20 5.15 6.77 2.67
N CYS A 21 4.04 6.75 3.37
CA CYS A 21 3.19 7.90 3.62
C CYS A 21 2.61 7.83 5.03
N THR A 22 2.14 8.97 5.53
CA THR A 22 1.40 9.04 6.79
C THR A 22 -0.04 9.41 6.51
N ALA A 23 -0.99 8.71 7.11
CA ALA A 23 -2.41 9.02 7.02
C ALA A 23 -2.71 10.40 7.61
N THR A 24 -3.51 11.19 6.91
CA THR A 24 -3.94 12.54 7.37
C THR A 24 -5.33 12.53 7.98
N VAL A 25 -6.09 11.46 7.76
CA VAL A 25 -7.46 11.24 8.23
C VAL A 25 -7.67 9.79 8.66
N ASP A 26 -8.71 9.54 9.45
CA ASP A 26 -9.18 8.19 9.72
C ASP A 26 -9.92 7.65 8.48
N CYS A 27 -9.56 6.44 8.05
CA CYS A 27 -10.18 5.78 6.91
C CYS A 27 -10.75 4.42 7.33
N VAL A 28 -12.08 4.30 7.23
CA VAL A 28 -12.79 3.04 7.45
C VAL A 28 -12.96 2.33 6.11
N ALA A 29 -12.49 1.09 6.03
CA ALA A 29 -12.66 0.24 4.87
C ALA A 29 -14.16 0.05 4.55
N ARG A 30 -14.57 0.37 3.32
CA ARG A 30 -15.98 0.28 2.87
C ARG A 30 -16.21 -0.97 2.05
N GLU A 31 -15.22 -1.37 1.28
CA GLU A 31 -15.27 -2.52 0.39
C GLU A 31 -14.22 -3.56 0.77
N ILE A 32 -14.45 -4.78 0.26
CA ILE A 32 -13.48 -5.87 0.41
C ILE A 32 -12.22 -5.50 -0.37
N GLY A 33 -11.12 -5.31 0.35
CA GLY A 33 -9.84 -4.93 -0.22
C GLY A 33 -9.44 -3.49 0.02
N ASP A 34 -10.29 -2.66 0.63
CA ASP A 34 -9.86 -1.35 1.15
C ASP A 34 -8.94 -1.52 2.35
N LEU A 35 -7.96 -0.62 2.46
CA LEU A 35 -7.06 -0.52 3.59
C LEU A 35 -7.69 0.40 4.64
N MET A 36 -7.92 -0.16 5.83
CA MET A 36 -8.27 0.62 7.01
C MET A 36 -7.00 1.17 7.65
N PHE A 37 -7.05 2.42 8.08
CA PHE A 37 -5.98 3.09 8.83
C PHE A 37 -6.55 4.24 9.64
N LEU A 38 -5.86 4.63 10.70
CA LEU A 38 -6.16 5.82 11.48
C LEU A 38 -5.24 6.96 11.06
N LYS A 39 -5.65 8.18 11.37
CA LYS A 39 -4.80 9.36 11.21
C LYS A 39 -3.46 9.12 11.94
N ASP A 40 -2.39 9.61 11.33
CA ASP A 40 -1.01 9.50 11.79
C ASP A 40 -0.39 8.09 11.67
N ASP A 41 -1.14 7.08 11.21
CA ASP A 41 -0.57 5.77 10.86
C ASP A 41 0.43 5.89 9.70
N GLU A 42 1.55 5.17 9.81
CA GLU A 42 2.49 5.00 8.70
C GLU A 42 2.04 3.85 7.79
N ILE A 43 1.92 4.16 6.51
CA ILE A 43 1.51 3.20 5.48
C ILE A 43 2.71 2.96 4.55
N THR A 44 3.04 1.68 4.35
CA THR A 44 4.02 1.31 3.33
C THR A 44 3.32 1.19 1.98
N VAL A 45 3.76 1.99 1.01
CA VAL A 45 3.21 2.00 -0.35
C VAL A 45 3.84 0.87 -1.15
N LEU A 46 3.02 0.02 -1.75
CA LEU A 46 3.46 -1.17 -2.48
C LEU A 46 3.46 -0.95 -3.99
N MET A 47 2.41 -0.34 -4.52
CA MET A 47 2.32 0.05 -5.93
C MET A 47 1.22 1.09 -6.16
N GLN A 48 1.32 1.82 -7.26
CA GLN A 48 0.20 2.59 -7.79
C GLN A 48 -0.75 1.66 -8.55
N LEU A 49 -2.05 1.82 -8.34
CA LEU A 49 -3.08 1.05 -9.04
C LEU A 49 -3.38 1.70 -10.41
N PRO A 50 -4.04 0.96 -11.33
CA PRO A 50 -4.45 1.52 -12.62
C PRO A 50 -5.39 2.73 -12.49
N GLU A 51 -6.18 2.76 -11.42
CA GLU A 51 -7.03 3.89 -11.10
C GLU A 51 -6.20 5.07 -10.58
N THR A 52 -6.38 6.23 -11.21
CA THR A 52 -5.58 7.42 -10.89
C THR A 52 -5.84 7.87 -9.46
N GLY A 53 -4.76 8.10 -8.70
CA GLY A 53 -4.83 8.54 -7.31
C GLY A 53 -5.00 7.41 -6.29
N TYR A 54 -5.12 6.15 -6.72
CA TYR A 54 -5.21 5.01 -5.80
C TYR A 54 -3.95 4.17 -5.78
N TYR A 55 -3.70 3.57 -4.61
CA TYR A 55 -2.49 2.83 -4.31
C TYR A 55 -2.82 1.55 -3.56
N LEU A 56 -1.95 0.56 -3.67
CA LEU A 56 -1.92 -0.59 -2.77
C LEU A 56 -0.95 -0.29 -1.64
N GLY A 57 -1.42 -0.42 -0.40
CA GLY A 57 -0.66 -0.15 0.82
C GLY A 57 -0.64 -1.34 1.76
N PHE A 58 0.28 -1.25 2.72
CA PHE A 58 0.37 -2.14 3.86
C PHE A 58 0.37 -1.33 5.16
N CYS A 59 -0.53 -1.68 6.06
CA CYS A 59 -0.66 -1.08 7.39
C CYS A 59 -1.14 -2.18 8.35
N GLU A 60 -0.51 -2.29 9.53
CA GLU A 60 -0.92 -3.22 10.60
C GLU A 60 -1.18 -4.68 10.15
N GLY A 61 -0.36 -5.21 9.25
CA GLY A 61 -0.51 -6.59 8.75
C GLY A 61 -1.52 -6.76 7.61
N VAL A 62 -2.29 -5.72 7.28
CA VAL A 62 -3.31 -5.72 6.22
C VAL A 62 -2.74 -5.14 4.94
N VAL A 63 -3.04 -5.79 3.81
CA VAL A 63 -2.78 -5.26 2.47
C VAL A 63 -4.10 -4.84 1.86
N GLY A 64 -4.18 -3.59 1.40
CA GLY A 64 -5.41 -3.05 0.83
C GLY A 64 -5.18 -1.79 -0.01
N ARG A 65 -6.24 -1.35 -0.66
CA ARG A 65 -6.31 -0.15 -1.47
C ARG A 65 -6.52 1.08 -0.59
N PHE A 66 -5.87 2.20 -0.90
CA PHE A 66 -6.16 3.49 -0.27
C PHE A 66 -6.06 4.65 -1.28
N SER A 67 -6.68 5.78 -0.94
CA SER A 67 -6.60 7.01 -1.74
C SER A 67 -5.36 7.82 -1.37
N GLY A 68 -4.64 8.31 -2.37
CA GLY A 68 -3.51 9.22 -2.19
C GLY A 68 -3.89 10.59 -1.62
N THR A 69 -5.18 10.95 -1.64
CA THR A 69 -5.69 12.20 -1.03
C THR A 69 -5.71 12.16 0.49
N ASP A 70 -5.75 10.97 1.07
CA ASP A 70 -5.98 10.74 2.50
C ASP A 70 -4.67 10.54 3.26
N VAL A 71 -3.54 10.77 2.58
CA VAL A 71 -2.19 10.56 3.10
C VAL A 71 -1.24 11.67 2.65
N ASN A 72 -0.15 11.82 3.39
CA ASN A 72 0.99 12.64 3.01
C ASN A 72 2.19 11.75 2.67
N PHE A 73 2.68 11.81 1.43
CA PHE A 73 3.84 11.01 0.99
C PHE A 73 5.16 11.60 1.50
N HIS A 74 6.03 10.76 2.06
CA HIS A 74 7.33 11.20 2.61
C HIS A 74 8.40 11.49 1.55
N GLY A 75 8.05 11.44 0.27
CA GLY A 75 8.97 11.66 -0.84
C GLY A 75 8.45 11.07 -2.14
N LYS A 76 9.30 11.07 -3.17
CA LYS A 76 8.96 10.44 -4.47
C LYS A 76 8.89 8.92 -4.30
N LEU A 77 7.77 8.34 -4.73
CA LEU A 77 7.64 6.89 -4.82
C LEU A 77 8.60 6.33 -5.87
N LYS A 78 9.25 5.21 -5.54
CA LYS A 78 10.06 4.45 -6.48
C LYS A 78 9.16 3.85 -7.56
N ARG A 79 9.69 3.69 -8.77
CA ARG A 79 9.00 2.90 -9.80
C ARG A 79 8.95 1.44 -9.33
N PRO A 80 7.77 0.78 -9.33
CA PRO A 80 7.68 -0.61 -8.95
C PRO A 80 8.48 -1.46 -9.94
N ILE A 81 9.59 -2.04 -9.48
CA ILE A 81 10.30 -3.09 -10.22
C ILE A 81 9.67 -4.41 -9.79
N MET A 82 8.52 -4.75 -10.37
CA MET A 82 8.05 -6.14 -10.35
C MET A 82 8.96 -6.94 -11.27
N ALA A 83 10.10 -7.37 -10.76
CA ALA A 83 10.92 -8.34 -11.46
C ALA A 83 10.09 -9.62 -11.62
N LYS A 84 9.50 -9.83 -12.80
CA LYS A 84 9.11 -11.16 -13.26
C LYS A 84 10.38 -12.00 -13.25
N ARG A 85 10.65 -12.71 -12.14
CA ARG A 85 11.39 -13.96 -12.26
C ARG A 85 10.43 -14.94 -12.90
N GLY A 86 10.47 -15.00 -14.23
CA GLY A 86 9.96 -16.16 -14.95
C GLY A 86 10.63 -17.39 -14.34
N SER A 87 9.81 -18.34 -13.92
CA SER A 87 10.24 -19.73 -13.82
C SER A 87 10.06 -20.36 -15.19
#